data_AF-A0A1H5ZG76-F1
#
_entry.id   AF-A0A1H5ZG76-F1
#
_cell.length_a   1.000
_cell.length_b   1.000
_cell.length_c   1.000
_cell.angle_alpha   90.00
_cell.angle_beta   90.00
_cell.angle_gamma   90.00
#
_symmetry.space_group_name_H-M   'P 1'
#
loop_
_entity.id
_entity.type
_entity.pdbx_description
1 polymer ?
#
loop_
_entity_poly.entity_id
_entity_poly.type
_entity_poly.pdbx_seq_one_letter_code
_entity_poly.pdbx_strand_id
1 'polypeptide(L)'
;GHLADLRGLPAFIRLEGPASGAGKKRLRALADWSFGGGERYCEACQPYEGREQACPDCPARLNRPLTHEGWQVWDLVGRLGGQLRVLPGAVIGWDMAAALALGDALGVPPVAMAELLPVIEAVMVAKLNEQMERPDGGKTG
;
A
#
# COMPACT_ATOMS: atom_id res chain seq x y z
N GLY A 1 16.91 6.93 17.45
CA GLY A 1 15.97 6.77 18.57
C GLY A 1 15.27 5.42 18.43
N HIS A 2 15.20 4.66 19.52
CA HIS A 2 14.83 3.24 19.66
C HIS A 2 13.51 2.77 18.98
N LEU A 3 12.73 3.66 18.35
CA LEU A 3 11.47 3.34 17.67
C LEU A 3 11.63 3.03 16.16
N ALA A 4 12.76 3.38 15.53
CA ALA A 4 12.99 3.06 14.12
C ALA A 4 13.08 1.54 13.88
N ASP A 5 13.57 0.78 14.86
CA ASP A 5 13.69 -0.68 14.79
C ASP A 5 12.34 -1.42 14.87
N LEU A 6 11.26 -0.76 15.31
CA LEU A 6 9.91 -1.34 15.31
C LEU A 6 9.24 -1.34 13.94
N ARG A 7 9.83 -0.68 12.93
CA ARG A 7 9.24 -0.58 11.58
C ARG A 7 9.53 -1.79 10.69
N GLY A 8 10.31 -2.76 11.17
CA GLY A 8 10.53 -4.03 10.47
C GLY A 8 11.08 -3.87 9.05
N LEU A 9 12.01 -2.93 8.84
CA LEU A 9 12.64 -2.73 7.53
C LEU A 9 13.31 -4.04 7.09
N PRO A 10 12.94 -4.62 5.93
CA PRO A 10 13.53 -5.89 5.53
C PRO A 10 15.01 -5.75 5.17
N ALA A 11 15.81 -6.77 5.52
CA ALA A 11 17.26 -6.78 5.33
C ALA A 11 17.72 -6.64 3.85
N PHE A 12 16.82 -6.81 2.87
CA PHE A 12 17.12 -6.72 1.44
C PHE A 12 16.96 -5.31 0.84
N ILE A 13 16.60 -4.29 1.63
CA ILE A 13 16.55 -2.91 1.12
C ILE A 13 17.98 -2.49 0.73
N ARG A 14 18.22 -2.34 -0.57
CA ARG A 14 19.50 -1.86 -1.09
C ARG A 14 19.60 -0.35 -0.87
N LEU A 15 20.74 0.11 -0.35
CA LEU A 15 21.13 1.52 -0.21
C LEU A 15 21.54 2.14 -1.58
N GLU A 16 20.89 1.76 -2.68
CA GLU A 16 21.21 2.32 -4.01
C GLU A 16 20.31 3.53 -4.30
N GLY A 17 20.94 4.61 -4.76
CA GLY A 17 20.33 5.91 -5.04
C GLY A 17 19.22 5.89 -6.11
N PRO A 18 18.51 7.01 -6.27
CA PRO A 18 17.19 7.04 -6.88
C PRO A 18 17.26 6.81 -8.40
N ALA A 19 16.90 5.62 -8.85
CA ALA A 19 16.34 5.44 -10.19
C ALA A 19 14.90 5.99 -10.18
N SER A 20 14.79 7.31 -10.25
CA SER A 20 13.53 8.06 -10.24
C SER A 20 12.62 7.60 -11.39
N GLY A 21 11.67 6.71 -11.10
CA GLY A 21 10.67 6.22 -12.06
C GLY A 21 10.32 4.74 -11.90
N ALA A 22 11.30 3.88 -11.62
CA ALA A 22 11.06 2.45 -11.44
C ALA A 22 10.35 2.17 -10.09
N GLY A 23 10.74 2.87 -9.03
CA GLY A 23 10.11 2.74 -7.71
C GLY A 23 8.62 3.13 -7.70
N LYS A 24 8.26 4.24 -8.37
CA LYS A 24 6.87 4.70 -8.50
C LYS A 24 5.99 3.69 -9.24
N LYS A 25 6.48 3.11 -10.35
CA LYS A 25 5.76 2.09 -11.11
C LYS A 25 5.48 0.83 -10.28
N ARG A 26 6.46 0.37 -9.51
CA ARG A 26 6.31 -0.78 -8.59
C ARG A 26 5.28 -0.52 -7.50
N LEU A 27 5.35 0.63 -6.83
CA LEU A 27 4.37 1.03 -5.81
C LEU A 27 2.96 1.13 -6.36
N ARG A 28 2.80 1.68 -7.57
CA ARG A 28 1.49 1.72 -8.24
C ARG A 28 0.94 0.31 -8.51
N ALA A 29 1.77 -0.59 -9.04
CA ALA A 29 1.37 -1.98 -9.30
C ALA A 29 1.05 -2.75 -8.01
N LEU A 30 1.81 -2.49 -6.94
CA LEU A 30 1.55 -3.05 -5.61
C LEU A 30 0.22 -2.54 -5.05
N ALA A 31 -0.05 -1.24 -5.16
CA ALA A 31 -1.33 -0.65 -4.76
C ALA A 31 -2.51 -1.23 -5.55
N ASP A 32 -2.36 -1.39 -6.87
CA ASP A 32 -3.41 -1.94 -7.74
C ASP A 32 -3.77 -3.37 -7.32
N TRP A 33 -2.76 -4.19 -7.05
CA TRP A 33 -2.94 -5.55 -6.56
C TRP A 33 -3.55 -5.59 -5.16
N SER A 34 -3.02 -4.82 -4.20
CA SER A 34 -3.51 -4.81 -2.80
C SER A 34 -4.95 -4.32 -2.69
N PHE A 35 -5.24 -3.12 -3.20
CA PHE A 35 -6.58 -2.54 -3.12
C PHE A 35 -7.57 -3.22 -4.07
N GLY A 36 -7.09 -3.91 -5.11
CA GLY A 36 -7.89 -4.74 -6.01
C GLY A 36 -8.34 -6.08 -5.39
N GLY A 37 -8.04 -6.35 -4.12
CA GLY A 37 -8.42 -7.59 -3.42
C GLY A 37 -7.35 -8.68 -3.43
N GLY A 38 -6.12 -8.38 -3.84
CA GLY A 38 -5.00 -9.31 -3.86
C GLY A 38 -4.62 -9.86 -2.48
N GLU A 39 -4.94 -9.17 -1.39
CA GLU A 39 -4.72 -9.70 -0.04
C GLU A 39 -5.53 -10.99 0.22
N ARG A 40 -6.76 -11.07 -0.32
CA ARG A 40 -7.59 -12.30 -0.26
C ARG A 40 -7.03 -13.42 -1.14
N TYR A 41 -6.29 -13.08 -2.20
CA TYR A 41 -5.57 -14.09 -3.01
C TYR A 41 -4.50 -14.81 -2.17
N CYS A 42 -3.87 -14.11 -1.23
CA CYS A 42 -2.92 -14.74 -0.32
C CYS A 42 -3.58 -15.71 0.68
N GLU A 43 -4.89 -15.59 0.97
CA GLU A 43 -5.62 -16.59 1.78
C GLU A 43 -5.66 -17.97 1.11
N ALA A 44 -5.54 -18.01 -0.22
CA ALA A 44 -5.49 -19.25 -1.00
C ALA A 44 -4.06 -19.82 -1.18
N CYS A 45 -3.02 -19.12 -0.71
CA CYS A 45 -1.64 -19.59 -0.80
C CYS A 45 -1.33 -20.57 0.35
N GLN A 46 -0.75 -21.74 0.03
CA GLN A 46 -0.36 -22.75 1.03
C GLN A 46 1.15 -22.75 1.33
N PRO A 47 1.56 -23.06 2.58
CA PRO A 47 0.75 -23.02 3.80
C PRO A 47 0.12 -21.65 4.10
N TYR A 48 -1.00 -21.64 4.81
CA TYR A 48 -1.72 -20.44 5.28
C TYR A 48 -1.49 -20.29 6.79
N GLU A 49 -0.24 -20.43 7.26
CA GLU A 49 0.11 -20.14 8.64
C GLU A 49 1.09 -18.98 8.65
N GLY A 50 0.54 -17.77 8.79
CA GLY A 50 1.28 -16.61 9.27
C GLY A 50 2.50 -16.20 8.44
N ARG A 51 2.26 -15.40 7.39
CA ARG A 51 3.21 -14.42 6.84
C ARG A 51 4.58 -14.95 6.37
N GLU A 52 4.72 -16.23 6.05
CA GLU A 52 5.97 -16.73 5.47
C GLU A 52 5.74 -17.81 4.40
N GLN A 53 5.20 -17.44 3.24
CA GLN A 53 5.06 -18.41 2.15
C GLN A 53 5.48 -17.90 0.77
N ALA A 54 6.74 -18.19 0.43
CA ALA A 54 7.22 -19.02 -0.69
C ALA A 54 6.59 -18.98 -2.09
N CYS A 55 5.52 -18.22 -2.38
CA CYS A 55 5.00 -18.11 -3.75
C CYS A 55 6.05 -17.38 -4.63
N PRO A 56 6.64 -18.06 -5.64
CA PRO A 56 7.73 -17.50 -6.44
C PRO A 56 7.33 -16.22 -7.18
N ASP A 57 6.07 -16.17 -7.64
CA ASP A 57 5.53 -15.11 -8.49
C ASP A 57 4.46 -14.26 -7.79
N CYS A 58 4.49 -14.19 -6.46
CA CYS A 58 3.53 -13.38 -5.70
C CYS A 58 3.63 -11.91 -6.13
N PRO A 59 2.56 -11.29 -6.67
CA PRO A 59 2.61 -9.90 -7.13
C PRO A 59 2.99 -8.92 -6.01
N ALA A 60 2.65 -9.22 -4.76
CA ALA A 60 3.09 -8.44 -3.60
C ALA A 60 4.61 -8.42 -3.46
N ARG A 61 5.28 -9.57 -3.64
CA ARG A 61 6.74 -9.70 -3.58
C ARG A 61 7.40 -9.09 -4.81
N LEU A 62 6.84 -9.35 -6.00
CA LEU A 62 7.37 -8.86 -7.27
C LEU A 62 7.34 -7.32 -7.32
N ASN A 63 6.29 -6.70 -6.78
CA ASN A 63 6.09 -5.25 -6.80
C ASN A 63 6.48 -4.55 -5.48
N ARG A 64 7.04 -5.26 -4.50
CA ARG A 64 7.45 -4.67 -3.22
C ARG A 64 8.40 -3.47 -3.42
N PRO A 65 8.35 -2.46 -2.53
CA PRO A 65 9.29 -1.36 -2.58
C PRO A 65 10.73 -1.88 -2.46
N LEU A 66 11.67 -1.21 -3.12
CA LEU A 66 13.10 -1.59 -3.08
C LEU A 66 13.97 -0.49 -2.44
N THR A 67 13.41 0.70 -2.23
CA THR A 67 14.08 1.81 -1.54
C THR A 67 13.52 1.97 -0.13
N HIS A 68 14.32 2.58 0.74
CA HIS A 68 13.91 2.88 2.11
C HIS A 68 12.68 3.79 2.14
N GLU A 69 12.68 4.85 1.32
CA GLU A 69 11.58 5.81 1.23
C GLU A 69 10.28 5.13 0.74
N GLY A 70 10.40 4.24 -0.25
CA GLY A 70 9.25 3.50 -0.76
C GLY A 70 8.66 2.56 0.30
N TRP A 71 9.50 1.93 1.11
CA TRP A 71 9.06 1.13 2.25
C TRP A 71 8.38 1.96 3.32
N GLN A 72 8.96 3.10 3.70
CA GLN A 72 8.38 4.00 4.69
C GLN A 72 7.01 4.52 4.25
N VAL A 73 6.86 4.89 2.97
CA VAL A 73 5.56 5.31 2.43
C VAL A 73 4.58 4.13 2.39
N TRP A 74 5.03 2.92 2.02
CA TRP A 74 4.16 1.75 1.99
C TRP A 74 3.67 1.33 3.39
N ASP A 75 4.54 1.39 4.41
CA ASP A 75 4.15 1.20 5.82
C ASP A 75 3.13 2.25 6.27
N LEU A 76 3.36 3.53 5.91
CA LEU A 76 2.40 4.60 6.18
C LEU A 76 1.03 4.30 5.56
N VAL A 77 0.97 3.88 4.28
CA VAL A 77 -0.27 3.53 3.58
C VAL A 77 -1.08 2.47 4.33
N GLY A 78 -0.43 1.43 4.86
CA GLY A 78 -1.10 0.40 5.66
C GLY A 78 -1.79 0.95 6.92
N ARG A 79 -1.33 2.09 7.44
CA ARG A 79 -1.89 2.77 8.62
C ARG A 79 -3.00 3.76 8.27
N LEU A 80 -3.13 4.16 7.00
CA LEU A 80 -4.13 5.13 6.53
C LEU A 80 -5.51 4.52 6.25
N GLY A 81 -5.69 3.20 6.39
CA GLY A 81 -6.97 2.54 6.08
C GLY A 81 -8.18 3.12 6.82
N GLY A 82 -8.00 3.63 8.05
CA GLY A 82 -9.05 4.30 8.82
C GLY A 82 -9.24 5.80 8.54
N GLN A 83 -8.39 6.41 7.70
CA GLN A 83 -8.35 7.85 7.43
C GLN A 83 -8.98 8.20 6.07
N LEU A 84 -9.97 7.43 5.62
CA LEU A 84 -10.64 7.64 4.35
C LEU A 84 -11.60 8.82 4.41
N ARG A 85 -11.62 9.62 3.34
CA ARG A 85 -12.65 10.61 3.07
C ARG A 85 -13.67 9.98 2.11
N VAL A 86 -14.93 10.02 2.51
CA VAL A 86 -16.03 9.36 1.79
C VAL A 86 -17.21 10.30 1.58
N LEU A 87 -17.91 10.11 0.47
CA LEU A 87 -19.23 10.64 0.17
C LEU A 87 -20.22 9.45 0.08
N PRO A 88 -21.55 9.68 0.08
CA PRO A 88 -22.51 8.62 -0.17
C PRO A 88 -22.18 7.88 -1.48
N GLY A 89 -21.81 6.61 -1.39
CA GLY A 89 -21.50 5.76 -2.54
C GLY A 89 -20.12 5.97 -3.18
N ALA A 90 -19.23 6.79 -2.61
CA ALA A 90 -17.89 7.00 -3.18
C ALA A 90 -16.81 7.30 -2.14
N VAL A 91 -15.61 6.75 -2.35
CA VAL A 91 -14.37 7.19 -1.70
C VAL A 91 -13.76 8.32 -2.53
N ILE A 92 -13.35 9.41 -1.88
CA ILE A 92 -12.77 10.58 -2.55
C ILE A 92 -11.27 10.78 -2.26
N GLY A 93 -10.70 9.99 -1.35
CA GLY A 93 -9.27 10.04 -1.03
C GLY A 93 -8.99 9.71 0.44
N TRP A 94 -7.75 9.91 0.86
CA TRP A 94 -7.39 9.96 2.27
C TRP A 94 -7.58 11.37 2.83
N ASP A 95 -7.71 11.45 4.15
CA ASP A 95 -7.41 12.68 4.86
C ASP A 95 -5.92 12.95 4.75
N MET A 96 -5.55 13.82 3.80
CA MET A 96 -4.16 14.15 3.54
C MET A 96 -3.52 14.88 4.74
N ALA A 97 -4.29 15.60 5.57
CA ALA A 97 -3.73 16.22 6.77
C ALA A 97 -3.36 15.14 7.80
N ALA A 98 -4.22 14.14 8.00
CA ALA A 98 -3.92 12.98 8.84
C ALA A 98 -2.73 12.18 8.30
N ALA A 99 -2.65 11.99 6.98
CA ALA A 99 -1.54 11.31 6.33
C ALA A 99 -0.20 12.04 6.51
N LEU A 100 -0.18 13.35 6.33
CA LEU A 100 0.99 14.20 6.55
C LEU A 100 1.43 14.18 8.02
N ALA A 101 0.49 14.33 8.96
CA ALA A 101 0.78 14.30 10.40
C ALA A 101 1.31 12.93 10.87
N LEU A 102 0.71 11.84 10.39
CA LEU A 102 1.18 10.50 10.73
C LEU A 102 2.54 10.20 10.11
N GLY A 103 2.76 10.62 8.85
CA GLY A 103 4.07 10.47 8.21
C GLY A 103 5.18 11.26 8.91
N ASP A 104 4.89 12.48 9.37
CA ASP A 104 5.81 13.28 10.18
C ASP A 104 6.13 12.60 11.53
N ALA A 105 5.11 12.13 12.24
CA ALA A 105 5.30 11.37 13.49
C ALA A 105 6.11 10.08 13.29
N LEU A 106 5.97 9.46 12.12
CA LEU A 106 6.75 8.30 11.71
C LEU A 106 8.08 8.71 11.05
N GLY A 107 8.47 9.98 10.96
CA GLY A 107 9.72 10.40 10.31
C GLY A 107 9.88 9.88 8.87
N VAL A 108 8.77 9.83 8.12
CA VAL A 108 8.79 9.56 6.68
C VAL A 108 9.22 10.86 5.98
N PRO A 109 10.20 10.82 5.04
CA PRO A 109 10.65 12.04 4.36
C PRO A 109 9.49 12.75 3.65
N PRO A 110 9.27 14.07 3.90
CA PRO A 110 8.15 14.81 3.30
C PRO A 110 8.16 14.77 1.76
N VAL A 111 9.35 14.80 1.15
CA VAL A 111 9.49 14.68 -0.32
C VAL A 111 9.02 13.31 -0.81
N ALA A 112 9.35 12.23 -0.09
CA ALA A 112 8.88 10.90 -0.47
C ALA A 112 7.35 10.81 -0.38
N MET A 113 6.76 11.40 0.66
CA MET A 113 5.30 11.46 0.81
C MET A 113 4.65 12.24 -0.33
N ALA A 114 5.13 13.45 -0.61
CA ALA A 114 4.61 14.29 -1.69
C ALA A 114 4.70 13.62 -3.07
N GLU A 115 5.76 12.84 -3.31
CA GLU A 115 6.01 12.21 -4.61
C GLU A 115 5.32 10.85 -4.80
N LEU A 116 5.03 10.13 -3.71
CA LEU A 116 4.57 8.74 -3.76
C LEU A 116 3.12 8.58 -3.29
N LEU A 117 2.68 9.26 -2.24
CA LEU A 117 1.32 9.10 -1.70
C LEU A 117 0.22 9.43 -2.72
N PRO A 118 0.29 10.51 -3.51
CA PRO A 118 -0.78 10.83 -4.48
C PRO A 118 -0.98 9.74 -5.54
N VAL A 119 0.10 9.06 -5.95
CA VAL A 119 0.03 7.97 -6.92
C VAL A 119 -0.71 6.77 -6.34
N ILE A 120 -0.47 6.47 -5.06
CA ILE A 120 -1.11 5.35 -4.37
C ILE A 120 -2.57 5.69 -4.05
N GLU A 121 -2.84 6.91 -3.59
CA GLU A 121 -4.21 7.40 -3.32
C GLU A 121 -5.08 7.28 -4.56
N ALA A 122 -4.59 7.71 -5.74
CA ALA A 122 -5.34 7.61 -6.98
C ALA A 122 -5.75 6.16 -7.31
N VAL A 123 -4.87 5.20 -7.05
CA VAL A 123 -5.18 3.77 -7.24
C VAL A 123 -6.16 3.27 -6.19
N MET A 124 -5.96 3.63 -4.91
CA MET A 124 -6.86 3.27 -3.82
C MET A 124 -8.29 3.77 -4.09
N VAL A 125 -8.44 5.05 -4.44
CA VAL A 125 -9.74 5.67 -4.78
C VAL A 125 -10.40 4.93 -5.94
N ALA A 126 -9.67 4.66 -7.01
CA ALA A 126 -10.21 3.93 -8.16
C ALA A 126 -10.69 2.53 -7.77
N LYS A 127 -9.87 1.75 -7.05
CA LYS A 127 -10.20 0.37 -6.68
C LYS A 127 -11.34 0.26 -5.69
N LEU A 128 -11.40 1.13 -4.68
CA LEU A 128 -12.51 1.09 -3.72
C LEU A 128 -13.82 1.49 -4.38
N ASN A 129 -13.83 2.49 -5.26
CA ASN A 129 -15.03 2.85 -6.02
C ASN A 129 -15.47 1.75 -6.99
N GLU A 130 -14.54 1.12 -7.71
CA GLU A 130 -14.83 -0.05 -8.57
C GLU A 130 -15.52 -1.20 -7.77
N GLN A 131 -15.15 -1.39 -6.50
CA GLN A 131 -15.78 -2.40 -5.63
C GLN A 131 -17.17 -2.00 -5.16
N MET A 132 -17.39 -0.71 -4.90
CA MET A 132 -18.71 -0.18 -4.51
C MET A 132 -19.72 -0.21 -5.67
N GLU A 133 -19.26 -0.08 -6.92
CA GLU A 133 -20.09 -0.18 -8.13
C GLU A 133 -20.48 -1.62 -8.47
N ARG A 134 -19.73 -2.62 -7.99
CA ARG A 134 -20.09 -4.03 -8.15
C ARG A 134 -21.23 -4.33 -7.17
N PRO A 135 -22.46 -4.60 -7.64
CA PRO A 135 -23.49 -5.09 -6.75
C PRO A 135 -23.01 -6.43 -6.20
N ASP A 136 -23.12 -6.63 -4.88
CA ASP A 136 -23.05 -7.97 -4.31
C ASP A 136 -23.96 -8.86 -5.16
N GLY A 137 -23.35 -9.82 -5.87
CA GLY A 137 -24.08 -10.81 -6.65
C GLY A 137 -25.05 -11.51 -5.72
N GLY A 138 -26.31 -11.06 -5.76
CA GLY A 138 -27.39 -11.66 -5.00
C GLY A 138 -27.39 -13.15 -5.27
N LYS A 139 -27.27 -13.93 -4.21
CA LYS A 139 -27.66 -15.33 -4.23
C LYS A 139 -29.11 -15.37 -4.75
N THR A 140 -29.29 -15.81 -5.98
CA THR A 140 -30.59 -16.16 -6.53
C THR A 140 -30.62 -17.66 -6.80
N GLY A 141 -31.51 -18.35 -6.09
CA GLY A 141 -32.16 -19.59 -6.53
C GLY A 141 -31.33 -20.85 -6.42
#